data_AF-A0A800L7Z9-F1
#
_entry.id   AF-A0A800L7Z9-F1
#
_cell.length_a   1.000
_cell.length_b   1.000
_cell.length_c   1.000
_cell.angle_alpha   90.00
_cell.angle_beta   90.00
_cell.angle_gamma   90.00
#
_symmetry.space_group_name_H-M   'P 1'
#
loop_
_entity.id
_entity.type
_entity.pdbx_description
1 polymer ?
#
loop_
_entity_poly.entity_id
_entity_poly.type
_entity_poly.pdbx_seq_one_letter_code
_entity_poly.pdbx_strand_id
1 'polypeptide(L)'
;MNNMNQILWTPTQDQIGASQMDAFRKQVNARFHIELKDYHELHKWSVSNIPDLWKAIWGYMAIEFSSDYTKVVDDESKMPGAK
;
A
#
# COMPACT_ATOMS: atom_id res chain seq x y z
N MET A 1 37.24 -5.07 6.05
CA MET A 1 35.80 -5.35 5.92
C MET A 1 35.09 -4.01 5.83
N ASN A 2 34.57 -3.64 4.65
CA ASN A 2 33.58 -2.56 4.48
C ASN A 2 32.92 -2.76 3.10
N ASN A 3 32.11 -3.81 2.98
CA ASN A 3 31.14 -3.92 1.89
C ASN A 3 29.88 -3.17 2.31
N MET A 4 29.93 -1.84 2.29
CA MET A 4 28.70 -1.06 2.29
C MET A 4 28.11 -1.20 0.89
N ASN A 5 26.97 -1.86 0.76
CA ASN A 5 26.26 -2.02 -0.51
C ASN A 5 26.03 -0.63 -1.11
N GLN A 6 26.80 -0.30 -2.14
CA GLN A 6 26.70 0.98 -2.82
C GLN A 6 25.34 1.05 -3.53
N ILE A 7 24.56 2.09 -3.23
CA ILE A 7 23.33 2.37 -3.96
C ILE A 7 23.73 2.75 -5.39
N LEU A 8 23.33 1.93 -6.35
CA LEU A 8 23.65 2.14 -7.77
C LEU A 8 22.76 3.23 -8.40
N TRP A 9 21.56 3.43 -7.86
CA TRP A 9 20.58 4.36 -8.40
C TRP A 9 19.54 4.74 -7.35
N THR A 10 19.07 5.99 -7.40
CA THR A 10 17.97 6.53 -6.60
C THR A 10 17.10 7.40 -7.51
N PRO A 11 15.75 7.32 -7.43
CA PRO A 11 14.88 8.19 -8.22
C PRO A 11 15.00 9.65 -7.79
N THR A 12 14.74 10.56 -8.73
CA THR A 12 14.57 11.98 -8.41
C THR A 12 13.22 12.24 -7.72
N GLN A 13 13.07 13.40 -7.08
CA GLN A 13 11.79 13.77 -6.44
C GLN A 13 10.64 13.85 -7.45
N ASP A 14 10.90 14.32 -8.68
CA ASP A 14 9.90 14.36 -9.75
C ASP A 14 9.47 12.94 -10.16
N GLN A 15 10.42 12.00 -10.27
CA GLN A 15 10.11 10.60 -10.57
C GLN A 15 9.27 9.95 -9.47
N ILE A 16 9.58 10.23 -8.20
CA ILE A 16 8.79 9.76 -7.06
C ILE A 16 7.38 10.34 -7.14
N GLY A 17 7.25 11.66 -7.27
CA GLY A 17 5.97 12.36 -7.31
C GLY A 17 5.07 12.00 -8.51
N ALA A 18 5.67 11.55 -9.62
CA ALA A 18 4.96 11.07 -10.80
C ALA A 18 4.59 9.57 -10.73
N SER A 19 5.04 8.84 -9.71
CA SER A 19 4.80 7.40 -9.61
C SER A 19 3.36 7.08 -9.17
N GLN A 20 2.81 5.98 -9.68
CA GLN A 20 1.52 5.45 -9.22
C GLN A 20 1.54 5.07 -7.73
N MET A 21 2.71 4.70 -7.20
CA MET A 21 2.88 4.38 -5.79
C MET A 21 2.68 5.63 -4.90
N ASP A 22 3.19 6.79 -5.33
CA ASP A 22 2.99 8.05 -4.62
C ASP A 22 1.54 8.55 -4.71
N ALA A 23 0.90 8.35 -5.87
CA ALA A 23 -0.52 8.62 -6.05
C ALA A 23 -1.39 7.75 -5.11
N PHE A 24 -1.09 6.45 -5.02
CA PHE A 24 -1.76 5.53 -4.10
C PHE A 24 -1.53 5.93 -2.64
N ARG A 25 -0.29 6.27 -2.24
CA ARG A 25 0.03 6.79 -0.89
C ARG A 25 -0.84 8.00 -0.52
N LYS A 26 -0.97 8.96 -1.43
CA LYS A 26 -1.82 10.15 -1.24
C LYS A 26 -3.30 9.78 -1.12
N GLN A 27 -3.78 8.82 -1.90
CA GLN A 27 -5.17 8.34 -1.78
C GLN A 27 -5.41 7.65 -0.43
N VAL A 28 -4.47 6.82 0.04
CA VAL A 28 -4.52 6.20 1.36
C VAL A 28 -4.58 7.26 2.46
N ASN A 29 -3.72 8.28 2.40
CA ASN A 29 -3.74 9.41 3.32
C ASN A 29 -5.12 10.10 3.35
N ALA A 30 -5.68 10.41 2.19
CA ALA A 30 -6.98 11.06 2.08
C ALA A 30 -8.12 10.19 2.62
N ARG A 31 -8.10 8.88 2.33
CA ARG A 31 -9.18 7.94 2.68
C ARG A 31 -9.21 7.60 4.17
N PHE A 32 -8.04 7.45 4.79
CA PHE A 32 -7.92 7.02 6.18
C PHE A 32 -7.56 8.17 7.14
N HIS A 33 -7.45 9.39 6.63
CA HIS A 33 -7.06 10.59 7.40
C HIS A 33 -5.72 10.41 8.13
N ILE A 34 -4.73 9.91 7.41
CA ILE A 34 -3.35 9.70 7.90
C ILE A 34 -2.34 10.47 7.05
N GLU A 35 -1.10 10.56 7.52
CA GLU A 35 -0.03 11.34 6.88
C GLU A 35 1.23 10.50 6.63
N LEU A 36 1.10 9.45 5.83
CA LEU A 36 2.24 8.67 5.37
C LEU A 36 3.13 9.56 4.49
N LYS A 37 4.42 9.67 4.79
CA LYS A 37 5.35 10.60 4.15
C LYS A 37 6.03 10.02 2.91
N ASP A 38 6.31 8.73 2.93
CA ASP A 38 7.08 8.05 1.91
C ASP A 38 6.61 6.59 1.70
N TYR A 39 7.32 5.88 0.83
CA TYR A 39 7.06 4.47 0.56
C TYR A 39 7.27 3.56 1.76
N HIS A 40 8.24 3.85 2.63
CA HIS A 40 8.52 3.01 3.80
C HIS A 40 7.38 3.09 4.82
N GLU A 41 6.85 4.28 5.05
CA GLU A 41 5.67 4.45 5.89
C GLU A 41 4.43 3.78 5.26
N LEU A 42 4.23 3.90 3.94
CA LEU A 42 3.17 3.18 3.23
C LEU A 42 3.28 1.66 3.39
N HIS A 43 4.47 1.10 3.20
CA HIS A 43 4.71 -0.33 3.37
C HIS A 43 4.47 -0.80 4.80
N LYS A 44 4.96 -0.04 5.80
CA LYS A 44 4.71 -0.35 7.21
C LYS A 44 3.21 -0.36 7.51
N TRP A 45 2.48 0.64 7.01
CA TRP A 45 1.04 0.70 7.15
C TRP A 45 0.36 -0.49 6.47
N SER A 46 0.74 -0.84 5.25
CA SER A 46 0.08 -1.88 4.45
C SER A 46 0.14 -3.27 5.10
N VAL A 47 1.29 -3.63 5.69
CA VAL A 47 1.46 -4.92 6.36
C VAL A 47 0.86 -4.95 7.77
N SER A 48 0.63 -3.78 8.37
CA SER A 48 0.03 -3.66 9.72
C SER A 48 -1.49 -3.48 9.68
N ASN A 49 -2.06 -3.18 8.51
CA ASN A 49 -3.48 -2.84 8.34
C ASN A 49 -4.04 -3.56 7.10
N ILE A 50 -3.92 -4.89 7.07
CA ILE A 50 -4.23 -5.72 5.90
C ILE A 50 -5.67 -5.50 5.38
N PRO A 51 -6.73 -5.43 6.21
CA PRO A 51 -8.09 -5.21 5.71
C PRO A 51 -8.24 -3.85 5.05
N ASP A 52 -7.66 -2.81 5.64
CA ASP A 52 -7.75 -1.45 5.11
C ASP A 52 -6.91 -1.28 3.85
N LEU A 53 -5.77 -1.96 3.75
CA LEU A 53 -5.01 -2.09 2.50
C LEU A 53 -5.91 -2.63 1.38
N TRP A 54 -6.57 -3.76 1.59
CA TRP A 54 -7.40 -4.37 0.56
C TRP A 54 -8.63 -3.52 0.19
N LYS A 55 -9.25 -2.83 1.15
CA LYS A 55 -10.27 -1.81 0.87
C LYS A 55 -9.72 -0.69 -0.02
N ALA A 56 -8.50 -0.22 0.26
CA ALA A 56 -7.84 0.84 -0.48
C ALA A 56 -7.58 0.41 -1.92
N ILE A 57 -6.97 -0.77 -2.11
CA ILE A 57 -6.68 -1.35 -3.44
C ILE A 57 -7.96 -1.51 -4.25
N TRP A 58 -9.03 -2.06 -3.66
CA TRP A 58 -10.31 -2.25 -4.32
C TRP A 58 -10.85 -0.94 -4.93
N GLY A 59 -10.80 0.14 -4.14
CA GLY A 59 -11.24 1.46 -4.60
C GLY A 59 -10.27 2.16 -5.56
N TYR A 60 -8.96 1.97 -5.36
CA TYR A 60 -7.93 2.60 -6.21
C TYR A 60 -7.89 2.00 -7.61
N MET A 61 -7.99 0.67 -7.70
CA MET A 61 -7.90 -0.06 -8.96
C MET A 61 -9.19 -0.02 -9.77
N ALA A 62 -10.26 0.60 -9.23
CA ALA A 62 -11.59 0.67 -9.84
C ALA A 62 -12.05 -0.71 -10.35
N ILE A 63 -11.88 -1.75 -9.53
CA ILE A 63 -12.27 -3.12 -9.88
C ILE A 63 -13.77 -3.13 -10.15
N GLU A 64 -14.20 -3.72 -11.26
CA GLU A 64 -15.62 -3.92 -11.56
C GLU A 64 -16.13 -5.16 -10.83
N PHE A 65 -17.28 -5.04 -10.17
CA PHE A 65 -17.88 -6.11 -9.38
C PHE A 65 -19.40 -6.10 -9.50
N SER A 66 -20.00 -7.29 -9.43
CA SER A 66 -21.46 -7.47 -9.50
C SER A 66 -22.18 -7.12 -8.18
N SER A 67 -21.45 -7.11 -7.06
CA SER A 67 -21.96 -6.73 -5.73
C SER A 67 -20.80 -6.33 -4.81
N ASP A 68 -21.08 -5.47 -3.83
CA ASP A 68 -20.09 -5.09 -2.81
C ASP A 68 -19.57 -6.31 -2.02
N TYR A 69 -18.36 -6.20 -1.48
CA TYR A 69 -17.81 -7.20 -0.58
C TYR A 69 -18.55 -7.19 0.77
N THR A 70 -18.77 -8.36 1.35
CA THR A 70 -19.36 -8.50 2.70
C THR A 70 -18.30 -8.52 3.80
N LYS A 71 -17.09 -8.99 3.47
CA LYS A 71 -15.91 -9.00 4.34
C LYS A 71 -14.67 -8.91 3.47
N VAL A 72 -13.67 -8.14 3.89
CA VAL A 72 -12.47 -7.85 3.09
C VAL A 72 -11.39 -8.91 3.28
N VAL A 73 -11.21 -9.38 4.52
CA VAL A 73 -10.38 -10.53 4.91
C VAL A 73 -11.03 -11.18 6.12
N ASP A 74 -11.08 -12.51 6.18
CA ASP A 74 -11.76 -13.27 7.23
C ASP A 74 -10.95 -13.38 8.53
N ASP A 75 -9.71 -13.85 8.45
CA ASP A 75 -8.72 -13.99 9.51
C ASP A 75 -7.32 -13.76 8.94
N GLU A 76 -6.71 -12.64 9.31
CA GLU A 76 -5.37 -12.23 8.86
C GLU A 76 -4.25 -13.17 9.36
N SER A 77 -4.48 -13.90 10.45
CA SER A 77 -3.50 -14.80 11.06
C SER A 77 -3.59 -16.23 10.52
N LYS A 78 -4.64 -16.53 9.75
CA LYS A 78 -4.92 -17.88 9.27
C LYS A 78 -4.12 -18.20 8.02
N MET A 79 -3.10 -19.04 8.20
CA MET A 79 -2.35 -19.61 7.09
C MET A 79 -2.23 -21.14 7.20
N PRO A 80 -2.59 -21.91 6.16
CA PRO A 80 -3.28 -21.48 4.93
C PRO A 80 -4.80 -21.28 5.13
N GLY A 81 -5.44 -20.55 4.20
CA GLY A 81 -6.91 -20.53 4.07
C GLY A 81 -7.62 -19.31 4.68
N ALA A 82 -6.94 -18.18 4.83
CA ALA A 82 -7.59 -16.87 4.88
C ALA A 82 -8.44 -16.65 3.61
N LYS A 83 -9.59 -16.01 3.74
CA LYS A 83 -10.62 -15.75 2.73
C LYS A 83 -11.01 -14.28 2.68
#